data_AF-H6WNZ2-F1
#
_entry.id   AF-H6WNZ2-F1
#
_cell.length_a   1.000
_cell.length_b   1.000
_cell.length_c   1.000
_cell.angle_alpha   90.00
_cell.angle_beta   90.00
_cell.angle_gamma   90.00
#
_symmetry.space_group_name_H-M   'P 1'
#
loop_
_entity.id
_entity.type
_entity.pdbx_description
1 polymer ?
#
loop_
_entity_poly.entity_id
_entity_poly.type
_entity_poly.pdbx_seq_one_letter_code
_entity_poly.pdbx_strand_id
1 'polypeptide(L)'
;MVRKHKSPRLGICAGNSIPEGLYINPGSKVKKQVINAVSLPVDSKLKFGFRFFEQRDYFGLQAKGKSISNSWMLSLIDQLKKLGEKSIADLEKDRKLREAYRYHRIDWNARNIPIKREDLTQLYPTYEDDEEFPLWQFQISQANGRFVGFYDEDKIFQIVLLDPLHNIQPAGGKFQYNVDECCPLGTEYEILLGGLQHVKSRCRSVDCPHKSKLEELATVSSGNTYVVICNLTEDLHGRIINFQTEQPVTYTDILEMGLDGWQG
;
A
#
# COMPACT_ATOMS: atom_id res chain seq x y z
N MET A 1 25.06 71.77 -13.36
CA MET A 1 24.43 70.75 -12.48
C MET A 1 25.05 69.41 -12.85
N VAL A 2 25.99 68.93 -12.03
CA VAL A 2 26.80 67.75 -12.31
C VAL A 2 26.43 66.64 -11.32
N ARG A 3 26.51 65.40 -11.80
CA ARG A 3 26.91 64.16 -11.10
C ARG A 3 25.80 63.13 -10.89
N LYS A 4 25.90 62.06 -11.70
CA LYS A 4 25.57 60.69 -11.33
C LYS A 4 26.27 60.35 -10.00
N HIS A 5 25.51 59.84 -9.04
CA HIS A 5 26.06 59.14 -7.88
C HIS A 5 25.26 57.86 -7.61
N LYS A 6 25.89 56.72 -7.92
CA LYS A 6 25.79 55.52 -7.08
C LYS A 6 26.57 55.82 -5.80
N SER A 7 26.05 55.35 -4.65
CA SER A 7 26.73 55.20 -3.35
C SER A 7 25.71 54.69 -2.30
N PRO A 8 26.12 54.21 -1.10
CA PRO A 8 27.24 53.30 -0.82
C PRO A 8 26.90 52.27 0.31
N ARG A 9 27.64 51.16 0.40
CA ARG A 9 28.12 50.59 1.69
C ARG A 9 29.47 49.92 1.40
N LEU A 10 30.58 50.63 1.64
CA LEU A 10 31.43 50.56 2.84
C LEU A 10 31.99 49.15 3.08
N GLY A 11 33.31 49.05 2.95
CA GLY A 11 34.07 47.80 2.99
C GLY A 11 34.89 47.57 4.27
N ILE A 12 35.89 46.69 4.09
CA ILE A 12 37.00 46.28 4.98
C ILE A 12 36.51 45.38 6.15
N CYS A 13 37.07 44.21 6.51
CA CYS A 13 38.46 43.76 6.64
C CYS A 13 38.55 42.21 6.50
N ALA A 14 39.59 41.68 5.85
CA ALA A 14 40.76 41.00 6.45
C ALA A 14 40.47 39.61 7.06
N GLY A 15 41.27 38.62 6.63
CA GLY A 15 41.11 37.21 6.96
C GLY A 15 41.36 36.84 8.43
N ASN A 16 40.99 35.61 8.75
CA ASN A 16 41.85 34.67 9.48
C ASN A 16 41.23 33.26 9.50
N SER A 17 42.07 32.30 9.10
CA SER A 17 42.16 30.91 9.57
C SER A 17 40.89 30.03 9.58
N ILE A 18 40.87 29.10 8.62
CA ILE A 18 40.32 27.75 8.79
C ILE A 18 41.03 27.13 10.02
N PRO A 19 40.34 26.52 10.98
CA PRO A 19 41.02 25.75 12.02
C PRO A 19 41.75 24.58 11.36
N GLU A 20 43.08 24.64 11.35
CA GLU A 20 43.93 23.47 11.14
C GLU A 20 43.60 22.46 12.24
N GLY A 21 43.05 21.30 11.85
CA GLY A 21 42.86 20.21 12.81
C GLY A 21 41.64 19.32 12.59
N LEU A 22 41.45 18.80 11.38
CA LEU A 22 40.78 17.50 11.19
C LEU A 22 41.36 16.84 9.93
N TYR A 23 42.60 16.38 10.08
CA TYR A 23 43.15 15.35 9.21
C TYR A 23 42.27 14.11 9.32
N ILE A 24 41.50 13.83 8.27
CA ILE A 24 40.80 12.56 8.12
C ILE A 24 41.87 11.53 7.79
N ASN A 25 42.30 10.77 8.80
CA ASN A 25 43.19 9.62 8.60
C ASN A 25 42.45 8.56 7.77
N PRO A 26 42.92 8.18 6.56
CA PRO A 26 42.29 7.15 5.72
C PRO A 26 42.66 5.74 6.20
N GLY A 27 42.55 5.50 7.51
CA GLY A 27 42.93 4.24 8.16
C GLY A 27 42.32 4.02 9.54
N SER A 28 41.48 4.93 10.03
CA SER A 28 40.79 4.72 11.31
C SER A 28 39.61 3.77 11.11
N LYS A 29 39.78 2.51 11.52
CA LYS A 29 38.66 1.60 11.77
C LYS A 29 37.70 2.32 12.72
N VAL A 30 36.59 2.81 12.19
CA VAL A 30 35.46 3.26 13.00
C VAL A 30 35.13 2.09 13.89
N LYS A 31 35.38 2.22 15.20
CA LYS A 31 34.88 1.26 16.17
C LYS A 31 33.37 1.32 16.04
N LYS A 32 32.77 0.37 15.31
CA LYS A 32 31.35 0.06 15.37
C LYS A 32 31.04 -0.05 16.86
N GLN A 33 30.35 0.95 17.41
CA GLN A 33 29.76 0.79 18.72
C GLN A 33 28.72 -0.29 18.53
N VAL A 34 29.08 -1.52 18.94
CA VAL A 34 28.12 -2.55 19.26
C VAL A 34 27.07 -1.86 20.12
N ILE A 35 25.81 -1.85 19.66
CA ILE A 35 24.69 -1.34 20.44
C ILE A 35 24.57 -2.27 21.65
N ASN A 36 25.38 -2.03 22.68
CA ASN A 36 25.11 -2.52 24.01
C ASN A 36 23.73 -1.97 24.34
N ALA A 37 22.79 -2.89 24.58
CA ALA A 37 21.41 -2.62 24.91
C ALA A 37 21.29 -1.34 25.74
N VAL A 38 20.98 -0.22 25.07
CA VAL A 38 20.56 0.98 25.77
C VAL A 38 19.27 0.56 26.44
N SER A 39 19.35 0.34 27.77
CA SER A 39 18.21 -0.06 28.57
C SER A 39 17.13 0.99 28.35
N LEU A 40 16.06 0.58 27.67
CA LEU A 40 14.90 1.42 27.45
C LEU A 40 14.43 1.96 28.80
N PRO A 41 14.03 3.24 28.90
CA PRO A 41 13.19 3.67 30.00
C PRO A 41 12.02 2.69 30.07
N VAL A 42 11.79 2.12 31.26
CA VAL A 42 10.89 0.98 31.51
C VAL A 42 9.48 1.19 30.93
N ASP A 43 9.09 2.44 30.67
CA ASP A 43 7.76 2.84 30.20
C ASP A 43 7.74 3.47 28.78
N SER A 44 8.75 3.21 27.94
CA SER A 44 8.74 3.74 26.57
C SER A 44 7.63 3.07 25.75
N LYS A 45 6.54 3.83 25.58
CA LYS A 45 5.43 3.47 24.69
C LYS A 45 5.89 3.29 23.25
N LEU A 46 5.25 2.37 22.54
CA LEU A 46 5.51 2.15 21.13
C LEU A 46 5.14 3.40 20.31
N LYS A 47 6.07 3.84 19.47
CA LYS A 47 5.88 4.96 18.52
C LYS A 47 6.00 4.41 17.12
N PHE A 48 5.25 5.00 16.20
CA PHE A 48 5.25 4.59 14.79
C PHE A 48 5.76 5.71 13.90
N GLY A 49 6.57 5.34 12.92
CA GLY A 49 7.03 6.22 11.85
C GLY A 49 6.76 5.61 10.49
N PHE A 50 6.70 6.44 9.46
CA PHE A 50 6.49 6.04 8.07
C PHE A 50 7.64 6.52 7.18
N ARG A 51 8.80 6.85 7.76
CA ARG A 51 9.95 7.42 7.03
C ARG A 51 10.42 6.52 5.89
N PHE A 52 10.29 5.21 6.07
CA PHE A 52 10.71 4.17 5.13
C PHE A 52 9.53 3.45 4.46
N PHE A 53 8.31 3.98 4.59
CA PHE A 53 7.15 3.38 3.97
C PHE A 53 7.19 3.59 2.45
N GLU A 54 6.92 2.53 1.70
CA GLU A 54 6.85 2.58 0.24
C GLU A 54 5.64 1.79 -0.29
N GLN A 55 4.95 2.35 -1.29
CA GLN A 55 3.91 1.67 -2.04
C GLN A 55 4.54 0.73 -3.07
N ARG A 56 4.13 -0.55 -3.08
CA ARG A 56 4.65 -1.57 -4.00
C ARG A 56 3.52 -2.45 -4.53
N ASP A 57 3.81 -3.27 -5.55
CA ASP A 57 2.77 -4.06 -6.22
C ASP A 57 2.05 -5.04 -5.30
N TYR A 58 2.69 -5.58 -4.27
CA TYR A 58 2.06 -6.53 -3.34
C TYR A 58 1.86 -5.94 -1.94
N PHE A 59 2.27 -4.69 -1.72
CA PHE A 59 2.34 -4.07 -0.40
C PHE A 59 1.95 -2.60 -0.47
N GLY A 60 1.27 -2.08 0.56
CA GLY A 60 0.78 -0.71 0.58
C GLY A 60 -0.73 -0.64 0.38
N LEU A 61 -1.24 0.58 0.22
CA LEU A 61 -2.67 0.90 0.13
C LEU A 61 -3.30 0.57 -1.24
N GLN A 62 -2.46 0.29 -2.25
CA GLN A 62 -2.88 -0.09 -3.60
C GLN A 62 -2.12 -1.35 -4.08
N ALA A 63 -2.29 -2.47 -3.37
CA ALA A 63 -1.69 -3.74 -3.78
C ALA A 63 -2.34 -4.25 -5.08
N LYS A 64 -1.55 -4.48 -6.14
CA LYS A 64 -1.94 -4.92 -7.48
C LYS A 64 -3.00 -4.04 -8.14
N GLY A 65 -2.91 -2.73 -7.94
CA GLY A 65 -3.90 -1.79 -8.46
C GLY A 65 -5.29 -1.91 -7.82
N LYS A 66 -5.44 -2.75 -6.78
CA LYS A 66 -6.65 -2.81 -5.96
C LYS A 66 -6.46 -1.88 -4.77
N SER A 67 -7.29 -0.84 -4.71
CA SER A 67 -7.40 0.00 -3.53
C SER A 67 -7.88 -0.84 -2.34
N ILE A 68 -7.17 -0.71 -1.22
CA ILE A 68 -7.62 -1.28 0.05
C ILE A 68 -8.96 -0.64 0.46
N SER A 69 -9.84 -1.42 1.11
CA SER A 69 -11.08 -0.90 1.67
C SER A 69 -10.84 0.08 2.83
N ASN A 70 -11.73 1.08 2.97
CA ASN A 70 -11.71 2.00 4.11
C ASN A 70 -11.76 1.25 5.46
N SER A 71 -12.48 0.12 5.52
CA SER A 71 -12.56 -0.71 6.73
C SER A 71 -11.22 -1.29 7.18
N TRP A 72 -10.36 -1.67 6.23
CA TRP A 72 -9.02 -2.16 6.56
C TRP A 72 -8.12 -1.02 7.06
N MET A 73 -8.20 0.17 6.44
CA MET A 73 -7.44 1.33 6.89
C MET A 73 -7.85 1.77 8.31
N LEU A 74 -9.15 1.77 8.60
CA LEU A 74 -9.64 2.01 9.97
C LEU A 74 -9.13 0.96 10.96
N SER A 75 -9.07 -0.31 10.55
CA SER A 75 -8.51 -1.38 11.37
C SER A 75 -7.02 -1.20 11.64
N LEU A 76 -6.24 -0.73 10.64
CA LEU A 76 -4.84 -0.38 10.81
C LEU A 76 -4.69 0.75 11.85
N ILE A 77 -5.44 1.85 11.69
CA ILE A 77 -5.37 2.99 12.62
C ILE A 77 -5.74 2.57 14.05
N ASP A 78 -6.82 1.79 14.21
CA ASP A 78 -7.23 1.27 15.52
C ASP A 78 -6.15 0.37 16.14
N GLN A 79 -5.49 -0.46 15.33
CA GLN A 79 -4.41 -1.31 15.80
C GLN A 79 -3.18 -0.51 16.20
N LEU A 80 -2.78 0.51 15.42
CA LEU A 80 -1.68 1.41 15.77
C LEU A 80 -1.97 2.16 17.07
N LYS A 81 -3.22 2.59 17.28
CA LYS A 81 -3.64 3.19 18.55
C LYS A 81 -3.47 2.22 19.72
N LYS A 82 -3.99 0.99 19.60
CA LYS A 82 -3.87 -0.05 20.65
C LYS A 82 -2.42 -0.39 20.98
N LEU A 83 -1.60 -0.54 19.95
CA LEU A 83 -0.19 -0.86 20.11
C LEU A 83 0.61 0.32 20.66
N GLY A 84 0.24 1.57 20.33
CA GLY A 84 0.85 2.78 20.88
C GLY A 84 0.62 2.98 22.37
N GLU A 85 -0.33 2.27 22.98
CA GLU A 85 -0.52 2.23 24.43
C GLU A 85 0.37 1.20 25.13
N LYS A 86 1.01 0.28 24.39
CA LYS A 86 1.88 -0.77 24.93
C LYS A 86 3.31 -0.28 25.07
N SER A 87 4.02 -0.79 26.09
CA SER A 87 5.46 -0.61 26.19
C SER A 87 6.18 -1.63 25.30
N ILE A 88 7.34 -1.25 24.78
CA ILE A 88 8.20 -2.16 24.01
C ILE A 88 8.64 -3.34 24.89
N ALA A 89 8.94 -3.07 26.17
CA ALA A 89 9.36 -4.09 27.12
C ALA A 89 8.29 -5.17 27.37
N ASP A 90 7.01 -4.79 27.41
CA ASP A 90 5.90 -5.74 27.56
C ASP A 90 5.78 -6.64 26.33
N LEU A 91 5.91 -6.07 25.12
CA LEU A 91 5.88 -6.84 23.88
C LEU A 91 7.06 -7.83 23.79
N GLU A 92 8.23 -7.50 24.33
CA GLU A 92 9.38 -8.41 24.31
C GLU A 92 9.31 -9.51 25.36
N LYS A 93 8.80 -9.21 26.56
CA LYS A 93 8.80 -10.13 27.71
C LYS A 93 7.54 -10.99 27.79
N ASP A 94 6.38 -10.46 27.43
CA ASP A 94 5.11 -11.17 27.54
C ASP A 94 4.80 -11.99 26.28
N ARG A 95 4.98 -13.31 26.39
CA ARG A 95 4.67 -14.25 25.32
C ARG A 95 3.20 -14.17 24.87
N LYS A 96 2.25 -13.98 25.79
CA LYS A 96 0.82 -13.92 25.45
C LYS A 96 0.52 -12.68 24.62
N LEU A 97 1.12 -11.54 24.96
CA LEU A 97 1.00 -10.33 24.15
C LEU A 97 1.61 -10.53 22.76
N ARG A 98 2.80 -11.14 22.66
CA ARG A 98 3.41 -11.45 21.35
C ARG A 98 2.51 -12.29 20.46
N GLU A 99 1.96 -13.37 21.00
CA GLU A 99 1.05 -14.26 20.29
C GLU A 99 -0.23 -13.50 19.88
N ALA A 100 -0.80 -12.72 20.80
CA ALA A 100 -2.02 -11.93 20.57
C ALA A 100 -1.86 -10.85 19.50
N TYR A 101 -0.64 -10.36 19.24
CA TYR A 101 -0.35 -9.39 18.18
C TYR A 101 0.39 -9.98 16.98
N ARG A 102 0.66 -11.30 16.99
CA ARG A 102 1.56 -11.98 16.06
C ARG A 102 2.87 -11.21 15.86
N TYR A 103 3.41 -10.68 16.96
CA TYR A 103 4.64 -9.92 16.98
C TYR A 103 5.83 -10.88 16.93
N HIS A 104 6.39 -11.04 15.73
CA HIS A 104 7.56 -11.89 15.50
C HIS A 104 8.37 -11.40 14.29
N ARG A 105 9.61 -11.90 14.18
CA ARG A 105 10.48 -11.61 13.04
C ARG A 105 9.94 -12.24 11.76
N ILE A 106 10.23 -11.64 10.62
CA ILE A 106 9.91 -12.22 9.32
C ILE A 106 10.81 -13.42 9.06
N ASP A 107 10.21 -14.51 8.61
CA ASP A 107 10.95 -15.64 8.04
C ASP A 107 11.10 -15.40 6.53
N TRP A 108 12.21 -14.77 6.14
CA TRP A 108 12.53 -14.48 4.74
C TRP A 108 12.72 -15.73 3.87
N ASN A 109 12.84 -16.92 4.49
CA ASN A 109 12.97 -18.18 3.79
C ASN A 109 11.61 -18.88 3.58
N ALA A 110 10.50 -18.29 4.02
CA ALA A 110 9.19 -18.89 3.81
C ALA A 110 8.83 -18.93 2.32
N ARG A 111 8.06 -19.95 1.92
CA ARG A 111 7.68 -20.14 0.51
C ARG A 111 6.69 -19.06 0.06
N ASN A 112 6.78 -18.71 -1.22
CA ASN A 112 5.85 -17.81 -1.92
C ASN A 112 5.80 -16.36 -1.39
N ILE A 113 6.87 -15.88 -0.75
CA ILE A 113 7.01 -14.45 -0.45
C ILE A 113 7.40 -13.73 -1.77
N PRO A 114 6.66 -12.70 -2.22
CA PRO A 114 6.90 -12.03 -3.50
C PRO A 114 8.07 -11.03 -3.49
N ILE A 115 8.71 -10.84 -2.33
CA ILE A 115 9.86 -9.94 -2.15
C ILE A 115 10.88 -10.58 -1.22
N LYS A 116 12.13 -10.16 -1.31
CA LYS A 116 13.19 -10.46 -0.37
C LYS A 116 13.56 -9.22 0.46
N ARG A 117 14.34 -9.41 1.52
CA ARG A 117 14.84 -8.30 2.33
C ARG A 117 15.66 -7.33 1.48
N GLU A 118 16.47 -7.86 0.56
CA GLU A 118 17.36 -7.04 -0.28
C GLU A 118 16.60 -6.14 -1.25
N ASP A 119 15.34 -6.46 -1.55
CA ASP A 119 14.48 -5.61 -2.38
C ASP A 119 14.05 -4.33 -1.65
N LEU A 120 14.20 -4.26 -0.32
CA LEU A 120 13.88 -3.09 0.51
C LEU A 120 15.01 -2.04 0.48
N THR A 121 15.30 -1.55 -0.73
CA THR A 121 16.40 -0.60 -1.02
C THR A 121 16.38 0.66 -0.16
N GLN A 122 15.21 1.11 0.31
CA GLN A 122 15.05 2.24 1.22
C GLN A 122 15.72 2.06 2.58
N LEU A 123 16.06 0.82 2.97
CA LEU A 123 16.79 0.52 4.21
C LEU A 123 18.31 0.69 4.06
N TYR A 124 18.81 0.75 2.83
CA TYR A 124 20.25 0.74 2.56
C TYR A 124 20.88 2.15 2.62
N PRO A 125 22.16 2.25 3.04
CA PRO A 125 22.98 1.19 3.65
C PRO A 125 22.80 1.09 5.18
N THR A 126 22.08 2.04 5.79
CA THR A 126 22.11 2.26 7.24
C THR A 126 21.43 1.13 8.03
N TYR A 127 20.41 0.49 7.48
CA TYR A 127 19.54 -0.48 8.16
C TYR A 127 19.52 -1.84 7.46
N GLU A 128 20.53 -2.16 6.65
CA GLU A 128 20.58 -3.40 5.88
C GLU A 128 20.74 -4.64 6.77
N ASP A 129 21.52 -4.53 7.85
CA ASP A 129 21.88 -5.61 8.75
C ASP A 129 20.64 -6.16 9.50
N ASP A 130 20.27 -7.41 9.24
CA ASP A 130 19.11 -8.07 9.86
C ASP A 130 19.37 -8.49 11.32
N GLU A 131 20.63 -8.65 11.72
CA GLU A 131 20.97 -8.94 13.11
C GLU A 131 20.82 -7.69 13.97
N GLU A 132 21.27 -6.54 13.46
CA GLU A 132 21.20 -5.24 14.14
C GLU A 132 19.79 -4.63 14.04
N PHE A 133 19.17 -4.70 12.85
CA PHE A 133 17.84 -4.13 12.55
C PHE A 133 16.89 -5.20 11.97
N PRO A 134 16.46 -6.18 12.81
CA PRO A 134 15.53 -7.20 12.39
C PRO A 134 14.19 -6.59 12.02
N LEU A 135 13.60 -7.09 10.92
CA LEU A 135 12.24 -6.72 10.54
C LEU A 135 11.22 -7.57 11.28
N TRP A 136 10.27 -6.90 11.92
CA TRP A 136 9.18 -7.47 12.67
C TRP A 136 7.85 -7.24 11.96
N GLN A 137 6.90 -8.13 12.22
CA GLN A 137 5.52 -7.95 11.78
C GLN A 137 4.56 -7.83 12.94
N PHE A 138 3.44 -7.15 12.71
CA PHE A 138 2.27 -7.13 13.58
C PHE A 138 1.03 -7.49 12.77
N GLN A 139 0.10 -8.23 13.37
CA GLN A 139 -1.23 -8.38 12.77
C GLN A 139 -2.06 -7.10 12.96
N ILE A 140 -2.87 -6.77 11.96
CA ILE A 140 -3.82 -5.65 12.04
C ILE A 140 -5.11 -6.08 12.72
N SER A 141 -5.65 -7.23 12.32
CA SER A 141 -6.88 -7.79 12.88
C SER A 141 -6.80 -9.33 12.92
N GLN A 142 -7.75 -9.96 13.61
CA GLN A 142 -7.90 -11.42 13.57
C GLN A 142 -8.29 -11.94 12.17
N ALA A 143 -8.95 -11.09 11.38
CA ALA A 143 -9.53 -11.48 10.10
C ALA A 143 -8.58 -11.26 8.93
N ASN A 144 -7.87 -10.13 8.82
CA ASN A 144 -6.95 -9.87 7.71
C ASN A 144 -5.86 -8.81 8.01
N GLY A 145 -4.73 -8.96 7.31
CA GLY A 145 -3.67 -7.96 7.14
C GLY A 145 -2.57 -7.95 8.20
N ARG A 146 -1.40 -7.44 7.80
CA ARG A 146 -0.24 -7.19 8.66
C ARG A 146 0.43 -5.87 8.28
N PHE A 147 1.26 -5.36 9.17
CA PHE A 147 2.25 -4.36 8.81
C PHE A 147 3.63 -4.80 9.31
N VAL A 148 4.66 -4.36 8.59
CA VAL A 148 6.05 -4.77 8.78
C VAL A 148 6.89 -3.54 9.00
N GLY A 149 7.86 -3.64 9.90
CA GLY A 149 8.78 -2.57 10.19
C GLY A 149 9.94 -2.99 11.08
N PHE A 150 10.78 -2.03 11.44
CA PHE A 150 11.92 -2.22 12.33
C PHE A 150 11.99 -1.07 13.34
N TYR A 151 12.77 -1.23 14.40
CA TYR A 151 13.06 -0.13 15.32
C TYR A 151 14.31 0.60 14.86
N ASP A 152 14.21 1.91 14.71
CA ASP A 152 15.38 2.77 14.52
C ASP A 152 16.10 3.06 15.85
N GLU A 153 17.13 3.89 15.77
CA GLU A 153 18.02 4.34 16.85
C GLU A 153 17.23 5.07 17.95
N ASP A 154 16.19 5.79 17.54
CA ASP A 154 15.28 6.52 18.42
C ASP A 154 14.15 5.64 18.98
N LYS A 155 14.21 4.33 18.70
CA LYS A 155 13.24 3.31 19.12
C LYS A 155 11.83 3.59 18.61
N ILE A 156 11.74 4.24 17.46
CA ILE A 156 10.50 4.39 16.70
C ILE A 156 10.36 3.16 15.79
N PHE A 157 9.20 2.52 15.82
CA PHE A 157 8.88 1.45 14.90
C PHE A 157 8.55 2.05 13.53
N GLN A 158 9.52 2.01 12.64
CA GLN A 158 9.37 2.49 11.28
C GLN A 158 8.65 1.44 10.44
N ILE A 159 7.42 1.75 10.02
CA ILE A 159 6.63 0.92 9.13
C ILE A 159 7.20 1.05 7.73
N VAL A 160 7.53 -0.10 7.15
CA VAL A 160 8.15 -0.24 5.84
C VAL A 160 7.15 -0.80 4.84
N LEU A 161 6.35 -1.80 5.24
CA LEU A 161 5.35 -2.44 4.39
C LEU A 161 4.00 -2.54 5.08
N LEU A 162 2.95 -2.31 4.31
CA LEU A 162 1.59 -2.69 4.65
C LEU A 162 1.22 -3.92 3.84
N ASP A 163 0.77 -4.98 4.48
CA ASP A 163 0.49 -6.26 3.86
C ASP A 163 -0.98 -6.65 4.09
N PRO A 164 -1.94 -6.07 3.34
CA PRO A 164 -3.35 -6.39 3.48
C PRO A 164 -3.70 -7.84 3.13
N LEU A 165 -2.91 -8.49 2.26
CA LEU A 165 -3.24 -9.79 1.65
C LEU A 165 -2.39 -10.94 2.18
N HIS A 166 -1.61 -10.74 3.26
CA HIS A 166 -0.76 -11.76 3.88
C HIS A 166 0.35 -12.31 2.98
N ASN A 167 0.90 -11.47 2.10
CA ASN A 167 1.97 -11.80 1.18
C ASN A 167 3.32 -12.06 1.87
N ILE A 168 3.63 -11.40 2.99
CA ILE A 168 4.97 -11.49 3.62
C ILE A 168 5.18 -12.82 4.37
N GLN A 169 4.10 -13.48 4.76
CA GLN A 169 4.15 -14.81 5.35
C GLN A 169 2.80 -15.49 5.09
N PRO A 170 2.65 -16.10 3.90
CA PRO A 170 1.46 -16.84 3.51
C PRO A 170 1.18 -17.93 4.54
N ALA A 171 -0.08 -18.09 4.94
CA ALA A 171 -0.44 -19.13 5.91
C ALA A 171 -0.21 -20.52 5.29
N GLY A 172 0.80 -21.24 5.77
CA GLY A 172 1.04 -22.62 5.36
C GLY A 172 -0.08 -23.55 5.81
N GLY A 173 -0.85 -24.10 4.86
CA GLY A 173 -1.51 -25.41 4.97
C GLY A 173 -2.68 -25.54 5.95
N LYS A 174 -3.89 -25.25 5.46
CA LYS A 174 -5.17 -25.97 5.72
C LYS A 174 -6.32 -25.36 4.90
N PHE A 175 -6.17 -24.09 4.55
CA PHE A 175 -6.89 -23.45 3.46
C PHE A 175 -5.87 -23.31 2.34
N GLN A 176 -6.11 -23.97 1.20
CA GLN A 176 -5.37 -23.70 -0.03
C GLN A 176 -5.68 -22.26 -0.41
N TYR A 177 -4.95 -21.30 0.17
CA TYR A 177 -4.90 -19.96 -0.37
C TYR A 177 -4.04 -20.09 -1.63
N ASN A 178 -4.66 -20.57 -2.70
CA ASN A 178 -4.24 -20.15 -4.02
C ASN A 178 -4.25 -18.63 -3.94
N VAL A 179 -3.14 -18.01 -4.32
CA VAL A 179 -3.25 -16.67 -4.87
C VAL A 179 -4.16 -16.88 -6.06
N ASP A 180 -5.46 -16.72 -5.85
CA ASP A 180 -6.35 -16.54 -6.99
C ASP A 180 -5.72 -15.37 -7.71
N GLU A 181 -5.28 -15.64 -8.94
CA GLU A 181 -5.13 -14.58 -9.91
C GLU A 181 -6.44 -13.82 -9.79
N CYS A 182 -6.35 -12.69 -9.10
CA CYS A 182 -7.41 -11.73 -9.08
C CYS A 182 -7.53 -11.32 -10.53
N CYS A 183 -8.36 -12.03 -11.29
CA CYS A 183 -8.94 -11.52 -12.51
C CYS A 183 -9.39 -10.11 -12.13
N PRO A 184 -8.93 -9.07 -12.85
CA PRO A 184 -9.44 -7.74 -12.63
C PRO A 184 -10.95 -7.87 -12.71
N LEU A 185 -11.62 -7.35 -11.68
CA LEU A 185 -13.05 -7.50 -11.42
C LEU A 185 -13.86 -7.51 -12.72
N GLY A 186 -14.09 -8.70 -13.24
CA GLY A 186 -15.17 -8.94 -14.17
C GLY A 186 -16.35 -9.30 -13.29
N THR A 187 -17.39 -8.48 -13.29
CA THR A 187 -18.71 -8.88 -12.84
C THR A 187 -19.06 -10.27 -13.40
N GLU A 188 -19.94 -11.03 -12.74
CA GLU A 188 -20.40 -12.33 -13.28
C GLU A 188 -20.88 -12.19 -14.75
N TYR A 189 -21.40 -11.01 -15.08
CA TYR A 189 -21.75 -10.59 -16.43
C TYR A 189 -20.54 -10.48 -17.38
N GLU A 190 -19.46 -9.81 -17.00
CA GLU A 190 -18.25 -9.68 -17.83
C GLU A 190 -17.54 -11.02 -18.02
N ILE A 191 -17.55 -11.88 -17.00
CA ILE A 191 -17.03 -13.26 -17.10
C ILE A 191 -17.87 -14.06 -18.11
N LEU A 192 -19.20 -13.95 -18.02
CA LEU A 192 -20.12 -14.58 -18.97
C LEU A 192 -19.91 -14.04 -20.40
N LEU A 193 -19.76 -12.72 -20.54
CA LEU A 193 -19.54 -12.06 -21.82
C LEU A 193 -18.21 -12.48 -22.44
N GLY A 194 -17.14 -12.54 -21.65
CA GLY A 194 -15.83 -13.04 -22.06
C GLY A 194 -15.87 -14.51 -22.48
N GLY A 195 -16.58 -15.36 -21.71
CA GLY A 195 -16.82 -16.76 -22.06
C GLY A 195 -17.57 -16.90 -23.39
N LEU A 196 -18.61 -16.10 -23.62
CA LEU A 196 -19.38 -16.10 -24.86
C LEU A 196 -18.53 -15.64 -26.06
N GLN A 197 -17.74 -14.58 -25.89
CA GLN A 197 -16.83 -14.09 -26.93
C GLN A 197 -15.75 -15.12 -27.29
N HIS A 198 -15.23 -15.83 -26.30
CA HIS A 198 -14.26 -16.92 -26.50
C HIS A 198 -14.85 -18.06 -27.32
N VAL A 199 -16.05 -18.52 -26.99
CA VAL A 199 -16.77 -19.55 -27.76
C VAL A 199 -17.04 -19.05 -29.18
N LYS A 200 -17.51 -17.81 -29.35
CA LYS A 200 -17.74 -17.19 -30.66
C LYS A 200 -16.47 -17.09 -31.50
N SER A 201 -15.32 -16.78 -30.87
CA SER A 201 -14.02 -16.69 -31.54
C SER A 201 -13.53 -18.03 -32.08
N ARG A 202 -13.91 -19.15 -31.44
CA ARG A 202 -13.55 -20.52 -31.85
C ARG A 202 -14.56 -21.13 -32.82
N CYS A 203 -15.81 -20.69 -32.78
CA CYS A 203 -16.86 -21.04 -33.74
C CYS A 203 -16.86 -20.13 -34.98
N ARG A 204 -15.71 -20.07 -35.66
CA ARG A 204 -15.56 -19.39 -36.97
C ARG A 204 -15.80 -20.34 -38.16
N SER A 205 -15.79 -21.65 -37.94
CA SER A 205 -16.03 -22.65 -38.98
C SER A 205 -17.53 -22.84 -39.25
N VAL A 206 -17.88 -23.17 -40.48
CA VAL A 206 -19.26 -23.46 -40.91
C VAL A 206 -19.84 -24.67 -40.17
N ASP A 207 -18.99 -25.62 -39.79
CA ASP A 207 -19.35 -26.87 -39.11
C ASP A 207 -19.30 -26.80 -37.58
N CYS A 208 -19.29 -25.61 -36.96
CA CYS A 208 -19.34 -25.52 -35.50
C CYS A 208 -20.70 -26.05 -34.98
N PRO A 209 -20.72 -27.09 -34.12
CA PRO A 209 -21.97 -27.68 -33.59
C PRO A 209 -22.81 -26.72 -32.74
N HIS A 210 -22.18 -25.65 -32.24
CA HIS A 210 -22.79 -24.66 -31.35
C HIS A 210 -23.21 -23.38 -32.07
N LYS A 211 -23.00 -23.29 -33.40
CA LYS A 211 -23.24 -22.07 -34.17
C LYS A 211 -24.71 -21.65 -34.14
N SER A 212 -25.65 -22.57 -34.38
CA SER A 212 -27.09 -22.28 -34.35
C SER A 212 -27.57 -21.77 -32.99
N LYS A 213 -27.04 -22.33 -31.90
CA LYS A 213 -27.42 -21.98 -30.53
C LYS A 213 -26.86 -20.62 -30.09
N LEU A 214 -25.68 -20.24 -30.60
CA LEU A 214 -25.12 -18.89 -30.41
C LEU A 214 -25.90 -17.83 -31.21
N GLU A 215 -26.35 -18.17 -32.41
CA GLU A 215 -27.22 -17.31 -33.22
C GLU A 215 -28.59 -17.13 -32.54
N GLU A 216 -29.18 -18.19 -31.98
CA GLU A 216 -30.41 -18.13 -31.17
C GLU A 216 -30.27 -17.17 -29.97
N LEU A 217 -29.16 -17.26 -29.22
CA LEU A 217 -28.88 -16.38 -28.08
C LEU A 217 -28.73 -14.90 -28.49
N ALA A 218 -28.15 -14.63 -29.67
CA ALA A 218 -28.05 -13.28 -30.22
C ALA A 218 -29.42 -12.71 -30.65
N THR A 219 -30.36 -13.58 -31.03
CA THR A 219 -31.74 -13.21 -31.36
C THR A 219 -32.68 -13.13 -30.16
N VAL A 220 -32.25 -13.43 -28.93
CA VAL A 220 -33.01 -13.12 -27.69
C VAL A 220 -32.93 -11.61 -27.42
N SER A 221 -33.48 -10.84 -28.35
CA SER A 221 -33.79 -9.42 -28.22
C SER A 221 -35.30 -9.31 -28.14
N SER A 222 -35.89 -9.62 -26.98
CA SER A 222 -37.26 -9.21 -26.64
C SER A 222 -37.59 -9.63 -25.20
N GLY A 223 -37.25 -8.77 -24.25
CA GLY A 223 -37.70 -8.92 -22.86
C GLY A 223 -37.38 -7.71 -22.00
N ASN A 224 -36.22 -7.09 -22.22
CA ASN A 224 -35.80 -5.91 -21.48
C ASN A 224 -35.94 -4.65 -22.35
N THR A 225 -37.17 -4.29 -22.70
CA THR A 225 -37.49 -3.15 -23.58
C THR A 225 -37.09 -1.78 -22.98
N TYR A 226 -36.64 -1.73 -21.73
CA TYR A 226 -36.37 -0.49 -20.99
C TYR A 226 -35.04 -0.48 -20.23
N VAL A 227 -34.10 -1.39 -20.54
CA VAL A 227 -32.77 -1.38 -19.91
C VAL A 227 -31.80 -0.63 -20.81
N VAL A 228 -31.36 0.54 -20.36
CA VAL A 228 -30.29 1.32 -21.00
C VAL A 228 -28.98 0.96 -20.30
N ILE A 229 -28.03 0.40 -21.06
CA ILE A 229 -26.66 0.16 -20.59
C ILE A 229 -25.79 1.26 -21.21
N CYS A 230 -25.16 2.08 -20.37
CA CYS A 230 -24.23 3.11 -20.81
C CYS A 230 -22.84 2.86 -20.21
N ASN A 231 -21.81 3.02 -21.03
CA ASN A 231 -20.43 3.02 -20.57
C ASN A 231 -20.05 4.45 -20.20
N LEU A 232 -19.59 4.66 -18.96
CA LEU A 232 -19.11 5.94 -18.48
C LEU A 232 -17.59 6.05 -18.69
N THR A 233 -17.11 7.23 -19.06
CA THR A 233 -15.68 7.51 -19.02
C THR A 233 -15.23 7.73 -17.56
N GLU A 234 -13.96 7.48 -17.27
CA GLU A 234 -13.36 7.71 -15.94
C GLU A 234 -13.62 9.15 -15.43
N ASP A 235 -13.51 10.15 -16.32
CA ASP A 235 -13.80 11.56 -16.01
C ASP A 235 -15.26 11.77 -15.58
N LEU A 236 -16.21 11.22 -16.34
CA LEU A 236 -17.63 11.36 -16.05
C LEU A 236 -18.03 10.61 -14.78
N HIS A 237 -17.45 9.44 -14.55
CA HIS A 237 -17.64 8.66 -13.33
C HIS A 237 -17.12 9.40 -12.09
N GLY A 238 -15.92 9.99 -12.16
CA GLY A 238 -15.38 10.81 -11.08
C GLY A 238 -16.25 12.03 -10.75
N ARG A 239 -16.79 12.70 -11.77
CA ARG A 239 -17.72 13.83 -11.59
C ARG A 239 -19.01 13.43 -10.89
N ILE A 240 -19.57 12.26 -11.23
CA ILE A 240 -20.77 11.72 -10.58
C ILE A 240 -20.49 11.42 -9.09
N ILE A 241 -19.38 10.76 -8.77
CA ILE A 241 -19.02 10.45 -7.37
C ILE A 241 -18.89 11.73 -6.54
N ASN A 242 -18.23 12.76 -7.09
CA ASN A 242 -18.09 14.05 -6.40
C ASN A 242 -19.47 14.68 -6.14
N PHE A 243 -20.36 14.66 -7.12
CA PHE A 243 -21.73 15.18 -6.97
C PHE A 243 -22.52 14.42 -5.90
N GLN A 244 -22.39 13.09 -5.84
CA GLN A 244 -23.03 12.25 -4.81
C GLN A 244 -22.48 12.45 -3.40
N THR A 245 -21.26 12.99 -3.30
CA THR A 245 -20.64 13.33 -2.01
C THR A 245 -21.21 14.64 -1.46
N GLU A 246 -21.56 15.57 -2.34
CA GLU A 246 -22.15 16.87 -1.98
C GLU A 246 -23.67 16.81 -1.80
N GLN A 247 -24.34 15.91 -2.53
CA GLN A 247 -25.79 15.71 -2.54
C GLN A 247 -26.06 14.20 -2.43
N PRO A 248 -26.89 13.73 -1.48
CA PRO A 248 -27.18 12.29 -1.31
C PRO A 248 -28.17 11.80 -2.39
N VAL A 249 -27.73 11.78 -3.64
CA VAL A 249 -28.53 11.37 -4.81
C VAL A 249 -28.00 10.07 -5.43
N THR A 250 -28.88 9.27 -6.00
CA THR A 250 -28.55 8.02 -6.68
C THR A 250 -28.17 8.25 -8.15
N TYR A 251 -27.59 7.24 -8.82
CA TYR A 251 -27.35 7.30 -10.26
C TYR A 251 -28.65 7.50 -11.05
N THR A 252 -29.76 6.93 -10.58
CA THR A 252 -31.08 7.11 -11.19
C THR A 252 -31.51 8.57 -11.09
N ASP A 253 -31.40 9.18 -9.91
CA ASP A 253 -31.78 10.59 -9.70
C ASP A 253 -30.95 11.52 -10.60
N ILE A 254 -29.66 11.25 -10.76
CA ILE A 254 -28.77 12.04 -11.63
C ILE A 254 -29.18 11.91 -13.10
N LEU A 255 -29.55 10.71 -13.55
CA LEU A 255 -30.03 10.48 -14.91
C LEU A 255 -31.38 11.15 -15.14
N GLU A 256 -32.31 11.05 -14.19
CA GLU A 256 -33.62 11.70 -14.25
C GLU A 256 -33.48 13.23 -14.26
N MET A 257 -32.65 13.80 -13.38
CA MET A 257 -32.32 15.23 -13.38
C MET A 257 -31.71 15.69 -14.71
N GLY A 258 -30.84 14.86 -15.30
CA GLY A 258 -30.26 15.12 -16.61
C GLY A 258 -31.29 15.10 -17.74
N LEU A 259 -32.24 14.16 -17.70
CA LEU A 259 -33.33 14.06 -18.67
C LEU A 259 -34.33 15.22 -18.52
N ASP A 260 -34.70 15.58 -17.29
CA ASP A 260 -35.60 16.69 -16.99
C ASP A 260 -34.97 18.04 -17.34
N GLY A 261 -33.66 18.19 -17.12
CA GLY A 261 -32.89 19.36 -17.53
C GLY A 261 -32.59 19.43 -19.04
N TRP A 262 -32.77 18.31 -19.77
CA TRP A 262 -32.63 18.19 -21.21
C TRP A 262 -33.97 18.32 -21.95
N GLN A 263 -34.95 19.02 -21.36
CA GLN A 263 -36.09 19.50 -22.12
C GLN A 263 -35.63 20.66 -23.02
N GLY A 264 -35.42 20.36 -24.30
CA GLY A 264 -35.23 21.33 -25.37
C GLY A 264 -36.52 22.05 -25.76
#